data_AF-A0A9J6EW53-F1
#
_entry.id   AF-A0A9J6EW53-F1
#
_cell.length_a   1.000
_cell.length_b   1.000
_cell.length_c   1.000
_cell.angle_alpha   90.00
_cell.angle_beta   90.00
_cell.angle_gamma   90.00
#
_symmetry.space_group_name_H-M   'P 1'
#
loop_
_entity.id
_entity.type
_entity.pdbx_description
1 polymer ?
#
loop_
_entity_poly.entity_id
_entity_poly.type
_entity_poly.pdbx_seq_one_letter_code
_entity_poly.pdbx_strand_id
1 'polypeptide(L)'
;MNKKKKTDTHCFAPGCRSGYPGHRVENGRKISLFSAPKDEDRRKVWERNLKRKDKPLTDTSAVCEKHFADHFVVRDYVHIIGGKEVRIARGKPGLTANAVPTFLPDLPAYLSTSVKKPRPERKRCLVSTSGSAKKVRLSRRDEHEASLLGEENSDPNTSPAENMQANPLKSGDLREPCHLLKCSKAVDETDHSRP
;
A
#
# COMPACT_ATOMS: atom_id res chain seq x y z
N MET A 1 11.30 -9.30 30.13
CA MET A 1 9.93 -9.56 29.62
C MET A 1 9.70 -8.74 28.37
N ASN A 2 9.64 -9.36 27.18
CA ASN A 2 9.49 -8.60 25.93
C ASN A 2 8.03 -8.21 25.76
N LYS A 3 7.71 -6.94 26.02
CA LYS A 3 6.35 -6.39 25.86
C LYS A 3 6.03 -6.37 24.36
N LYS A 4 5.11 -7.25 23.92
CA LYS A 4 4.67 -7.27 22.51
C LYS A 4 3.95 -5.96 22.19
N LYS A 5 4.42 -5.26 21.16
CA LYS A 5 3.75 -4.05 20.65
C LYS A 5 2.36 -4.42 20.14
N LYS A 6 1.35 -3.61 20.48
CA LYS A 6 -0.02 -3.80 20.00
C LYS A 6 -0.11 -3.32 18.55
N THR A 7 -0.67 -4.15 17.68
CA THR A 7 -0.94 -3.80 16.28
C THR A 7 -2.31 -3.16 16.15
N ASP A 8 -2.48 -2.35 15.11
CA ASP A 8 -3.74 -1.70 14.81
C ASP A 8 -4.83 -2.73 14.50
N THR A 9 -6.03 -2.48 15.02
CA THR A 9 -7.21 -3.31 14.76
C THR A 9 -7.96 -2.87 13.50
N HIS A 10 -7.54 -1.77 12.88
CA HIS A 10 -8.13 -1.19 11.69
C HIS A 10 -7.22 -1.39 10.48
N CYS A 11 -7.83 -1.59 9.31
CA CYS A 11 -7.08 -1.66 8.06
C CYS A 11 -6.52 -0.27 7.75
N PHE A 12 -5.24 -0.23 7.37
CA PHE A 12 -4.56 1.01 6.99
C PHE A 12 -4.95 1.50 5.59
N ALA A 13 -5.48 0.61 4.75
CA ALA A 13 -5.82 0.94 3.37
C ALA A 13 -6.91 2.03 3.30
N PRO A 14 -6.78 3.00 2.39
CA PRO A 14 -7.75 4.08 2.23
C PRO A 14 -9.14 3.52 1.87
N GLY A 15 -10.18 4.06 2.51
CA GLY A 15 -11.58 3.67 2.29
C GLY A 15 -12.00 2.33 2.92
N CYS A 16 -11.05 1.53 3.41
CA CYS A 16 -11.36 0.19 3.89
C CYS A 16 -12.00 0.19 5.28
N ARG A 17 -13.15 -0.49 5.39
CA ARG A 17 -13.92 -0.60 6.63
C ARG A 17 -13.75 -1.92 7.39
N SER A 18 -12.90 -2.84 6.92
CA SER A 18 -12.80 -4.21 7.46
C SER A 18 -12.39 -4.30 8.94
N GLY A 19 -11.89 -3.20 9.53
CA GLY A 19 -11.52 -3.11 10.93
C GLY A 19 -12.66 -2.71 11.88
N TYR A 20 -13.72 -2.10 11.35
CA TYR A 20 -14.85 -1.63 12.15
C TYR A 20 -15.79 -2.79 12.54
N PRO A 21 -16.50 -2.69 13.67
CA PRO A 21 -17.56 -3.63 14.01
C PRO A 21 -18.56 -3.80 12.84
N GLY A 22 -19.03 -5.02 12.60
CA GLY A 22 -19.95 -5.34 11.49
C GLY A 22 -19.29 -5.60 10.14
N HIS A 23 -18.09 -5.05 9.87
CA HIS A 23 -17.38 -5.25 8.60
C HIS A 23 -16.18 -6.21 8.70
N ARG A 24 -15.97 -6.83 9.87
CA ARG A 24 -14.91 -7.84 10.11
C ARG A 24 -15.20 -9.21 9.54
N VAL A 25 -16.42 -9.45 9.10
CA VAL A 25 -16.85 -10.73 8.52
C VAL A 25 -17.27 -10.47 7.08
N GLU A 26 -16.69 -11.22 6.15
CA GLU A 26 -17.09 -11.24 4.75
C GLU A 26 -17.37 -12.69 4.36
N ASN A 27 -18.51 -12.92 3.69
CA ASN A 27 -18.94 -14.26 3.27
C ASN A 27 -18.90 -15.30 4.41
N GLY A 28 -19.32 -14.91 5.61
CA GLY A 28 -19.34 -15.76 6.81
C GLY A 28 -17.96 -16.05 7.43
N ARG A 29 -16.88 -15.48 6.90
CA ARG A 29 -15.51 -15.68 7.41
C ARG A 29 -14.94 -14.40 8.00
N LYS A 30 -14.20 -14.53 9.09
CA LYS A 30 -13.48 -13.40 9.70
C LYS A 30 -12.33 -12.98 8.79
N ILE A 31 -12.32 -11.71 8.41
CA ILE A 31 -11.29 -11.14 7.56
C ILE A 31 -9.97 -11.12 8.33
N SER A 32 -8.92 -11.65 7.71
CA SER A 32 -7.60 -11.66 8.32
C SER A 32 -6.90 -10.32 8.13
N LEU A 33 -6.30 -9.82 9.22
CA LEU A 33 -5.48 -8.61 9.25
C LEU A 33 -4.01 -9.01 9.37
N PHE A 34 -3.18 -8.48 8.48
CA PHE A 34 -1.74 -8.73 8.43
C PHE A 34 -0.98 -7.48 8.84
N SER A 35 -0.05 -7.64 9.78
CA SER A 35 0.83 -6.56 10.20
C SER A 35 1.83 -6.19 9.09
N ALA A 36 2.21 -4.92 9.06
CA ALA A 36 3.25 -4.45 8.16
C ALA A 36 4.57 -5.23 8.36
N PRO A 37 5.34 -5.48 7.28
CA PRO A 37 6.66 -6.06 7.39
C PRO A 37 7.58 -5.23 8.31
N LYS A 38 8.47 -5.91 9.04
CA LYS A 38 9.51 -5.25 9.83
C LYS A 38 10.59 -4.62 8.94
N ASP A 39 10.78 -5.19 7.75
CA ASP A 39 11.75 -4.71 6.76
C ASP A 39 11.32 -3.37 6.18
N GLU A 40 12.18 -2.37 6.27
CA GLU A 40 11.86 -1.00 5.87
C GLU A 40 11.58 -0.88 4.37
N ASP A 41 12.33 -1.58 3.53
CA ASP A 41 12.17 -1.52 2.07
C ASP A 41 10.81 -2.09 1.64
N ARG A 42 10.41 -3.22 2.23
CA ARG A 42 9.10 -3.81 1.98
C ARG A 42 7.98 -2.91 2.50
N ARG A 43 8.19 -2.27 3.65
CA ARG A 43 7.23 -1.31 4.21
C ARG A 43 7.07 -0.10 3.30
N LYS A 44 8.16 0.45 2.73
CA LYS A 44 8.11 1.52 1.72
C LYS A 44 7.38 1.10 0.45
N VAL A 45 7.55 -0.16 0.02
CA VAL A 45 6.79 -0.70 -1.12
C VAL A 45 5.30 -0.75 -0.78
N TRP A 46 4.92 -1.21 0.41
CA TRP A 46 3.52 -1.23 0.84
C TRP A 46 2.93 0.19 0.90
N GLU A 47 3.64 1.13 1.50
CA GLU A 47 3.24 2.54 1.58
C GLU A 47 3.02 3.15 0.18
N ARG A 48 3.94 2.92 -0.75
CA ARG A 48 3.81 3.37 -2.14
C ARG A 48 2.58 2.79 -2.84
N ASN A 49 2.26 1.52 -2.57
CA ASN A 49 1.10 0.87 -3.18
C ASN A 49 -0.23 1.32 -2.58
N LEU A 50 -0.27 1.57 -1.27
CA LEU A 50 -1.48 2.05 -0.57
C LEU A 50 -1.82 3.51 -0.94
N LYS A 51 -0.88 4.26 -1.54
CA LYS A 51 -1.05 5.63 -2.07
C LYS A 51 -1.65 6.61 -1.06
N ARG A 52 -1.47 6.35 0.23
CA ARG A 52 -1.97 7.20 1.31
C ARG A 52 -0.96 8.30 1.60
N LYS A 53 -1.40 9.56 1.57
CA LYS A 53 -0.56 10.73 1.86
C LYS A 53 -0.73 11.25 3.29
N ASP A 54 -1.84 10.91 3.95
CA ASP A 54 -2.19 11.49 5.25
C ASP A 54 -1.32 10.96 6.40
N LYS A 55 -0.89 9.70 6.30
CA LYS A 55 -0.18 9.02 7.38
C LYS A 55 0.83 8.01 6.81
N PRO A 56 2.05 7.94 7.36
CA PRO A 56 3.03 6.94 6.96
C PRO A 56 2.71 5.56 7.53
N LEU A 57 3.19 4.51 6.86
CA LEU A 57 2.98 3.13 7.30
C LEU A 57 3.96 2.77 8.43
N THR A 58 3.43 2.45 9.62
CA THR A 58 4.21 2.04 10.79
C THR A 58 4.31 0.52 10.91
N ASP A 59 5.21 0.02 11.77
CA ASP A 59 5.30 -1.41 12.14
C ASP A 59 4.04 -1.93 12.87
N THR A 60 3.27 -1.03 13.49
CA THR A 60 2.00 -1.35 14.15
C THR A 60 0.82 -1.42 13.18
N SER A 61 0.95 -0.84 11.99
CA SER A 61 -0.12 -0.77 11.00
C SER A 61 -0.49 -2.16 10.48
N ALA A 62 -1.77 -2.37 10.17
CA ALA A 62 -2.28 -3.63 9.65
C ALA A 62 -3.07 -3.44 8.35
N VAL A 63 -3.00 -4.40 7.44
CA VAL A 63 -3.72 -4.42 6.16
C VAL A 63 -4.51 -5.72 6.05
N CYS A 64 -5.76 -5.65 5.60
CA CYS A 64 -6.62 -6.83 5.50
C CYS A 64 -6.39 -7.64 4.22
N GLU A 65 -6.83 -8.90 4.21
CA GLU A 65 -6.60 -9.83 3.10
C GLU A 65 -7.19 -9.39 1.76
N LYS A 66 -8.24 -8.54 1.76
CA LYS A 66 -8.87 -8.01 0.54
C LYS A 66 -7.92 -7.19 -0.34
N HIS A 67 -6.85 -6.65 0.26
CA HIS A 67 -5.87 -5.84 -0.48
C HIS A 67 -4.75 -6.68 -1.10
N PHE A 68 -4.67 -7.96 -0.73
CA PHE A 68 -3.72 -8.90 -1.27
C PHE A 68 -4.39 -9.80 -2.30
N ALA A 69 -3.59 -10.26 -3.26
CA ALA A 69 -4.05 -11.34 -4.12
C ALA A 69 -4.13 -12.64 -3.31
N ASP A 70 -5.14 -13.48 -3.57
CA ASP A 70 -5.30 -14.76 -2.86
C ASP A 70 -4.06 -15.66 -2.97
N HIS A 71 -3.29 -15.59 -4.07
CA HIS A 71 -2.06 -16.37 -4.23
C HIS A 71 -0.94 -15.97 -3.24
N PHE A 72 -0.99 -14.77 -2.68
CA PHE A 72 -0.06 -14.32 -1.65
C PHE A 72 -0.52 -14.71 -0.24
N VAL A 73 -1.79 -15.11 -0.07
CA VAL A 73 -2.38 -15.47 1.21
C VAL A 73 -2.29 -16.98 1.42
N VAL A 74 -1.40 -17.39 2.33
CA VAL A 74 -1.17 -18.80 2.67
C VAL A 74 -2.12 -19.19 3.79
N ARG A 75 -3.15 -19.98 3.44
CA ARG A 75 -4.15 -20.50 4.39
C ARG A 75 -3.84 -21.91 4.88
N ASP A 76 -2.97 -22.65 4.20
CA ASP A 76 -2.63 -24.04 4.53
C ASP A 76 -1.12 -24.23 4.69
N TYR A 77 -0.71 -25.15 5.57
CA TYR A 77 0.61 -25.72 5.61
C TYR A 77 0.68 -26.89 4.63
N VAL A 78 1.60 -26.81 3.68
CA VAL A 78 1.89 -27.91 2.76
C VAL A 78 3.07 -28.69 3.31
N HIS A 79 2.87 -29.96 3.63
CA HIS A 79 3.91 -30.86 4.16
C HIS A 79 3.99 -32.11 3.29
N ILE A 80 5.19 -32.57 2.98
CA ILE A 80 5.39 -33.82 2.24
C ILE A 80 5.76 -34.89 3.26
N ILE A 81 4.84 -35.82 3.53
CA ILE A 81 5.06 -36.94 4.46
C ILE A 81 5.06 -38.21 3.63
N GLY A 82 6.20 -38.90 3.57
CA GLY A 82 6.33 -40.15 2.81
C GLY A 82 6.02 -40.00 1.31
N GLY A 83 6.36 -38.83 0.71
CA GLY A 83 6.08 -38.54 -0.69
C GLY A 83 4.65 -38.10 -1.01
N LYS A 84 3.76 -38.04 -0.01
CA LYS A 84 2.39 -37.53 -0.17
C LYS A 84 2.27 -36.10 0.36
N GLU A 85 1.64 -35.23 -0.42
CA GLU A 85 1.33 -33.86 -0.02
C GLU A 85 0.14 -33.86 0.94
N VAL A 86 0.37 -33.48 2.18
CA VAL A 86 -0.65 -33.28 3.21
C VAL A 86 -0.82 -31.78 3.43
N ARG A 87 -2.07 -31.30 3.32
CA ARG A 87 -2.44 -29.89 3.50
C ARG A 87 -3.17 -29.71 4.82
N ILE A 88 -2.59 -28.96 5.74
CA ILE A 88 -3.14 -28.70 7.08
C ILE A 88 -3.58 -27.24 7.15
N ALA A 89 -4.87 -26.98 7.42
CA ALA A 89 -5.39 -25.61 7.50
C ALA A 89 -4.75 -24.82 8.66
N ARG A 90 -4.37 -23.57 8.39
CA ARG A 90 -3.83 -22.65 9.40
C ARG A 90 -4.96 -22.02 10.20
N GLY A 91 -4.79 -21.92 11.51
CA GLY A 91 -5.70 -21.14 12.36
C GLY A 91 -5.65 -19.62 12.08
N LYS A 92 -4.49 -19.11 11.64
CA LYS A 92 -4.32 -17.73 11.14
C LYS A 92 -3.64 -17.77 9.78
N PRO A 93 -4.26 -17.20 8.73
CA PRO A 93 -3.59 -17.03 7.45
C PRO A 93 -2.28 -16.26 7.60
N GLY A 94 -1.33 -16.54 6.72
CA GLY A 94 -0.08 -15.78 6.61
C GLY A 94 0.07 -15.16 5.23
N LEU A 95 0.98 -14.20 5.11
CA LEU A 95 1.40 -13.68 3.81
C LEU A 95 2.74 -14.28 3.41
N THR A 96 2.95 -14.46 2.11
CA THR A 96 4.28 -14.75 1.57
C THR A 96 5.20 -13.53 1.68
N ALA A 97 6.51 -13.76 1.59
CA ALA A 97 7.51 -12.70 1.68
C ALA A 97 7.44 -11.68 0.52
N ASN A 98 6.81 -12.02 -0.60
CA ASN A 98 6.67 -11.14 -1.75
C ASN A 98 5.29 -10.46 -1.83
N ALA A 99 4.44 -10.68 -0.83
CA ALA A 99 3.10 -10.11 -0.80
C ALA A 99 3.17 -8.57 -0.74
N VAL A 100 2.46 -7.93 -1.67
CA VAL A 100 2.29 -6.48 -1.73
C VAL A 100 0.80 -6.12 -1.88
N PRO A 101 0.29 -5.15 -1.11
CA PRO A 101 -1.12 -4.77 -1.14
C PRO A 101 -1.40 -4.00 -2.43
N THR A 102 -1.95 -4.67 -3.43
CA THR A 102 -2.13 -4.07 -4.77
C THR A 102 -3.59 -3.76 -5.07
N PHE A 103 -4.52 -4.44 -4.40
CA PHE A 103 -5.95 -4.23 -4.60
C PHE A 103 -6.45 -3.14 -3.64
N LEU A 104 -6.93 -2.03 -4.19
CA LEU A 104 -7.56 -0.94 -3.45
C LEU A 104 -8.99 -0.76 -3.99
N PRO A 105 -9.95 -1.59 -3.56
CA PRO A 105 -11.31 -1.59 -4.13
C PRO A 105 -12.07 -0.30 -3.84
N ASP A 106 -11.75 0.39 -2.74
CA ASP A 106 -12.43 1.62 -2.31
C ASP A 106 -11.83 2.89 -2.94
N LEU A 107 -10.86 2.77 -3.86
CA LEU A 107 -10.32 3.90 -4.63
C LEU A 107 -11.00 4.00 -5.99
N PRO A 108 -11.23 5.22 -6.50
CA PRO A 108 -11.74 5.38 -7.85
C PRO A 108 -10.77 4.75 -8.86
N ALA A 109 -11.32 4.13 -9.90
CA ALA A 109 -10.60 3.22 -10.81
C ALA A 109 -9.29 3.81 -11.37
N TYR A 110 -9.25 5.13 -11.60
CA TYR A 110 -8.07 5.86 -12.09
C TYR A 110 -6.85 5.80 -11.14
N LEU A 111 -7.05 5.50 -9.86
CA LEU A 111 -5.99 5.34 -8.87
C LEU A 111 -5.69 3.88 -8.52
N SER A 112 -6.47 2.92 -9.00
CA SER A 112 -6.22 1.49 -8.74
C SER A 112 -5.22 0.93 -9.74
N THR A 113 -4.11 0.35 -9.27
CA THR A 113 -3.17 -0.38 -10.14
C THR A 113 -3.48 -1.86 -9.99
N SER A 114 -4.32 -2.45 -10.84
CA SER A 114 -4.55 -3.90 -10.79
C SER A 114 -3.27 -4.66 -11.15
N VAL A 115 -2.90 -5.69 -10.38
CA VAL A 115 -1.79 -6.59 -10.75
C VAL A 115 -2.10 -7.18 -12.13
N LYS A 116 -1.32 -6.78 -13.15
CA LYS A 116 -1.41 -7.41 -14.46
C LYS A 116 -0.99 -8.87 -14.29
N LYS A 117 -1.85 -9.81 -14.68
CA LYS A 117 -1.46 -11.22 -14.77
C LYS A 117 -0.23 -11.31 -15.69
N PRO A 118 0.78 -12.14 -15.37
CA PRO A 118 1.93 -12.31 -16.24
C PRO A 118 1.45 -12.64 -17.65
N ARG A 119 1.91 -11.87 -18.65
CA ARG A 119 1.60 -12.15 -20.06
C ARG A 119 2.21 -13.52 -20.37
N PRO A 120 1.43 -14.50 -20.87
CA PRO A 120 2.00 -15.78 -21.24
C PRO A 120 3.15 -15.57 -22.22
N GLU A 121 4.25 -16.27 -21.97
CA GLU A 121 5.46 -16.14 -22.77
C GLU A 121 5.15 -16.49 -24.23
N ARG A 122 5.32 -15.51 -25.12
CA ARG A 122 5.16 -15.74 -26.55
C ARG A 122 6.33 -16.62 -26.99
N LYS A 123 6.05 -17.89 -27.31
CA LYS A 123 7.01 -18.75 -28.02
C LYS A 123 7.48 -18.01 -29.27
N ARG A 124 8.70 -17.49 -29.25
CA ARG A 124 9.30 -16.83 -30.39
C ARG A 124 9.82 -17.95 -31.29
N CYS A 125 9.22 -18.14 -32.47
CA CYS A 125 9.80 -19.02 -33.47
C CYS A 125 11.13 -18.41 -33.92
N LEU A 126 12.23 -19.15 -33.74
CA LEU A 126 13.54 -18.82 -34.30
C LEU A 126 13.44 -18.95 -35.83
N VAL A 127 13.30 -17.83 -36.53
CA VAL A 127 13.46 -17.80 -37.99
C VAL A 127 14.96 -17.88 -38.28
N SER A 128 15.34 -19.01 -38.88
CA SER A 128 16.65 -19.24 -39.45
C SER A 128 16.94 -18.22 -40.56
N THR A 129 18.12 -17.65 -40.49
CA THR A 129 18.68 -16.71 -41.46
C THR A 129 18.81 -17.35 -42.83
N SER A 130 18.10 -16.82 -43.82
CA SER A 130 18.53 -16.83 -45.23
C SER A 130 18.13 -15.51 -45.86
N GLY A 131 19.11 -14.81 -46.43
CA GLY A 131 19.04 -13.37 -46.71
C GLY A 131 18.34 -12.99 -48.02
N SER A 132 17.96 -11.72 -48.13
CA SER A 132 18.25 -10.84 -49.27
C SER A 132 17.77 -9.40 -49.06
N ALA A 133 18.73 -8.48 -49.19
CA ALA A 133 18.67 -7.11 -49.73
C ALA A 133 17.59 -6.07 -49.32
N LYS A 134 18.10 -5.02 -48.62
CA LYS A 134 17.95 -3.56 -48.86
C LYS A 134 16.55 -2.90 -48.83
N LYS A 135 16.34 -2.02 -47.83
CA LYS A 135 16.24 -0.55 -48.04
C LYS A 135 16.38 0.22 -46.70
N VAL A 136 17.50 0.93 -46.54
CA VAL A 136 17.70 1.93 -45.50
C VAL A 136 16.99 3.21 -45.94
N ARG A 137 16.14 3.79 -45.07
CA ARG A 137 15.70 5.19 -45.17
C ARG A 137 16.34 5.96 -44.01
N LEU A 138 17.42 6.65 -44.33
CA LEU A 138 18.00 7.74 -43.54
C LEU A 138 17.29 9.04 -43.93
N SER A 139 16.76 9.77 -42.95
CA SER A 139 16.39 11.19 -43.08
C SER A 139 17.04 11.91 -41.90
N ARG A 140 18.29 12.37 -42.10
CA ARG A 140 18.68 13.77 -42.39
C ARG A 140 18.56 14.66 -41.14
N ARG A 141 19.68 14.78 -40.43
CA ARG A 141 19.99 15.97 -39.61
C ARG A 141 20.31 17.10 -40.58
N ASP A 142 19.75 18.28 -40.34
CA ASP A 142 20.34 19.53 -40.78
C ASP A 142 20.73 20.28 -39.49
N GLU A 143 22.04 20.41 -39.33
CA GLU A 143 22.74 21.23 -38.34
C GLU A 143 22.61 22.70 -38.79
N HIS A 144 22.39 23.63 -37.86
CA HIS A 144 22.66 25.04 -38.12
C HIS A 144 23.93 25.44 -37.35
N GLU A 145 24.98 25.66 -38.14
CA GLU A 145 26.12 26.54 -37.87
C GLU A 145 25.59 28.00 -37.89
N ALA A 146 26.09 29.03 -37.21
CA ALA A 146 27.38 29.28 -36.60
C ALA A 146 27.31 30.55 -35.72
N SER A 147 28.27 30.68 -34.79
CA SER A 147 29.03 31.93 -34.51
C SER A 147 28.31 33.07 -33.75
N LEU A 148 28.88 33.74 -32.74
CA LEU A 148 30.28 34.12 -32.48
C LEU A 148 30.39 34.83 -31.10
N LEU A 149 31.52 34.63 -30.42
CA LEU A 149 32.14 35.47 -29.36
C LEU A 149 31.39 35.53 -28.00
N GLY A 150 31.94 35.14 -26.86
CA GLY A 150 33.32 35.26 -26.41
C GLY A 150 33.40 36.47 -25.48
N GLU A 151 33.17 36.27 -24.18
CA GLU A 151 33.65 37.15 -23.12
C GLU A 151 33.65 36.41 -21.78
N GLU A 152 34.85 35.92 -21.46
CA GLU A 152 35.38 35.75 -20.12
C GLU A 152 35.12 37.00 -19.27
N ASN A 153 34.63 36.84 -18.04
CA ASN A 153 34.98 37.75 -16.95
C ASN A 153 34.99 37.00 -15.62
N SER A 154 36.17 37.02 -15.06
CA SER A 154 36.66 36.49 -13.80
C SER A 154 36.25 37.34 -12.60
N ASP A 155 36.06 36.65 -11.46
CA ASP A 155 36.37 37.08 -10.08
C ASP A 155 35.47 38.13 -9.38
N PRO A 156 35.58 38.32 -8.05
CA PRO A 156 35.57 37.31 -6.97
C PRO A 156 34.69 37.75 -5.75
N ASN A 157 34.47 36.83 -4.81
CA ASN A 157 34.41 37.04 -3.35
C ASN A 157 33.48 38.13 -2.77
N THR A 158 32.48 37.74 -1.96
CA THR A 158 32.20 38.34 -0.63
C THR A 158 31.23 37.43 0.15
N SER A 159 31.77 36.78 1.19
CA SER A 159 31.06 36.41 2.43
C SER A 159 31.45 37.47 3.50
N PRO A 160 30.98 37.50 4.77
CA PRO A 160 29.83 36.90 5.48
C PRO A 160 28.99 37.95 6.28
N ALA A 161 27.86 37.55 6.89
CA ALA A 161 27.31 38.04 8.17
C ALA A 161 25.86 37.51 8.31
N GLU A 162 25.53 36.62 9.25
CA GLU A 162 25.26 36.86 10.68
C GLU A 162 23.99 37.68 10.98
N ASN A 163 23.20 37.13 11.93
CA ASN A 163 22.18 37.79 12.77
C ASN A 163 20.77 37.89 12.09
N MET A 164 19.61 37.74 12.73
CA MET A 164 19.24 37.93 14.14
C MET A 164 17.96 37.16 14.51
N GLN A 165 17.86 36.80 15.79
CA GLN A 165 16.67 36.40 16.54
C GLN A 165 15.40 37.24 16.24
N ALA A 166 14.24 36.57 16.22
CA ALA A 166 13.02 37.09 16.86
C ALA A 166 12.07 35.94 17.23
N ASN A 167 11.47 36.07 18.43
CA ASN A 167 10.76 35.07 19.22
C ASN A 167 9.21 35.02 18.94
N PRO A 168 8.31 34.66 19.89
CA PRO A 168 7.37 33.56 19.70
C PRO A 168 5.89 34.01 19.72
N LEU A 169 4.96 33.15 19.28
CA LEU A 169 3.55 33.31 19.67
C LEU A 169 2.91 31.97 20.07
N LYS A 170 2.43 32.00 21.32
CA LYS A 170 1.58 31.03 22.01
C LYS A 170 0.25 30.81 21.27
N SER A 171 -0.31 29.61 21.43
CA SER A 171 -1.58 29.35 22.14
C SER A 171 -2.33 28.17 21.48
N GLY A 172 -2.85 27.27 22.33
CA GLY A 172 -3.66 26.15 21.87
C GLY A 172 -3.68 24.97 22.84
N ASP A 173 -3.72 25.25 24.15
CA ASP A 173 -4.16 24.26 25.14
C ASP A 173 -5.68 24.20 25.05
N LEU A 174 -6.22 23.08 24.58
CA LEU A 174 -7.60 22.68 24.86
C LEU A 174 -7.66 21.15 24.85
N ARG A 175 -7.55 20.64 26.08
CA ARG A 175 -8.00 19.33 26.53
C ARG A 175 -9.31 18.88 25.86
N GLU A 176 -9.27 17.68 25.30
CA GLU A 176 -10.41 16.74 25.27
C GLU A 176 -10.83 16.42 26.72
N PRO A 177 -12.13 16.18 26.99
CA PRO A 177 -12.66 14.84 26.70
C PRO A 177 -14.11 14.76 26.21
N CYS A 178 -14.26 13.93 25.19
CA CYS A 178 -15.36 13.05 24.85
C CYS A 178 -16.23 12.50 26.00
N HIS A 179 -17.53 12.48 25.71
CA HIS A 179 -18.57 11.50 26.10
C HIS A 179 -18.94 11.34 27.58
N LEU A 180 -20.11 11.91 27.95
CA LEU A 180 -20.95 11.36 29.02
C LEU A 180 -22.26 10.81 28.44
N LEU A 181 -22.36 9.48 28.55
CA LEU A 181 -23.54 8.63 28.44
C LEU A 181 -24.76 9.22 29.17
N LYS A 182 -25.92 9.18 28.51
CA LYS A 182 -27.19 8.86 29.17
C LYS A 182 -27.95 7.84 28.31
N CYS A 183 -27.74 6.56 28.60
CA CYS A 183 -28.70 5.51 28.29
C CYS A 183 -29.85 5.62 29.29
N SER A 184 -31.06 5.90 28.82
CA SER A 184 -32.27 5.70 29.61
C SER A 184 -32.95 4.42 29.13
N LYS A 185 -33.03 3.43 30.01
CA LYS A 185 -33.94 2.27 29.94
C LYS A 185 -35.34 2.70 30.38
N ALA A 186 -36.37 2.18 29.72
CA ALA A 186 -37.68 1.83 30.30
C ALA A 186 -38.32 0.83 29.33
N VAL A 187 -38.46 -0.46 29.67
CA VAL A 187 -39.63 -1.17 30.28
C VAL A 187 -40.95 -0.80 29.58
N ASP A 188 -41.58 -1.70 28.80
CA ASP A 188 -42.38 -2.90 29.12
C ASP A 188 -43.88 -2.58 28.92
N GLU A 189 -44.66 -3.60 28.56
CA GLU A 189 -46.11 -3.61 28.30
C GLU A 189 -46.66 -2.76 27.13
N THR A 190 -47.29 -3.41 26.15
CA THR A 190 -48.74 -3.60 26.19
C THR A 190 -49.15 -4.70 25.21
N ASP A 191 -49.87 -5.67 25.75
CA ASP A 191 -50.77 -6.63 25.11
C ASP A 191 -51.76 -5.93 24.15
N HIS A 192 -52.45 -6.70 23.30
CA HIS A 192 -53.87 -6.57 22.91
C HIS A 192 -54.11 -7.21 21.53
N SER A 193 -54.51 -8.49 21.60
CA SER A 193 -55.72 -9.04 20.97
C SER A 193 -55.86 -9.00 19.44
N ARG A 194 -55.67 -10.19 18.84
CA ARG A 194 -56.56 -10.72 17.79
C ARG A 194 -57.66 -11.55 18.47
N PRO A 195 -58.89 -11.51 17.94
CA PRO A 195 -59.29 -12.54 16.98
C PRO A 195 -59.61 -12.00 15.58
#